data_AF-A0A960D857-F1
#
_entry.id   AF-A0A960D857-F1
#
_cell.length_a   1.000
_cell.length_b   1.000
_cell.length_c   1.000
_cell.angle_alpha   90.00
_cell.angle_beta   90.00
_cell.angle_gamma   90.00
#
_symmetry.space_group_name_H-M   'P 1'
#
loop_
_entity.id
_entity.type
_entity.pdbx_description
1 polymer ?
#
loop_
_entity_poly.entity_id
_entity_poly.type
_entity_poly.pdbx_seq_one_letter_code
_entity_poly.pdbx_strand_id
1 'polypeptide(L)'
;MDRKTRTDNADAERELANMADGVILTRALAGVAEVQVWKLETLSAAGDDIDDHERVEASAELTMSLCTYSKQVKQMVDSGQSLADIAHLTGLEVDELRLAVSYAP
;
A
#
# COMPACT_ATOMS: atom_id res chain seq x y z
N MET A 1 -7.42 -23.95 -27.77
CA MET A 1 -6.43 -23.08 -27.11
C MET A 1 -5.06 -23.67 -27.33
N ASP A 2 -4.15 -22.91 -27.91
CA ASP A 2 -2.77 -23.32 -28.15
C ASP A 2 -1.95 -23.28 -26.84
N ARG A 3 -0.90 -24.09 -26.75
CA ARG A 3 -0.07 -24.24 -25.54
C ARG A 3 0.58 -22.91 -25.13
N LYS A 4 0.94 -22.07 -26.12
CA LYS A 4 1.51 -20.74 -25.93
C LYS A 4 0.54 -19.79 -25.21
N THR A 5 -0.71 -19.72 -25.67
CA THR A 5 -1.76 -18.89 -25.05
C THR A 5 -2.05 -19.29 -23.60
N ARG A 6 -1.92 -20.58 -23.26
CA ARG A 6 -2.09 -21.05 -21.89
C ARG A 6 -0.96 -20.61 -20.97
N THR A 7 0.28 -20.60 -21.46
CA THR A 7 1.44 -20.13 -20.68
C THR A 7 1.37 -18.63 -20.46
N ASP A 8 1.06 -17.85 -21.50
CA ASP A 8 0.95 -16.39 -21.41
C ASP A 8 -0.12 -15.97 -20.40
N ASN A 9 -1.24 -16.69 -20.33
CA ASN A 9 -2.30 -16.42 -19.36
C ASN A 9 -1.87 -16.74 -17.92
N ALA A 10 -1.13 -17.83 -17.70
CA ALA A 10 -0.64 -18.21 -16.39
C ALA A 10 0.43 -17.22 -15.87
N ASP A 11 1.28 -16.70 -16.75
CA ASP A 11 2.26 -15.68 -16.39
C ASP A 11 1.58 -14.35 -16.01
N ALA A 12 0.55 -13.95 -16.74
CA ALA A 12 -0.24 -12.75 -16.43
C ALA A 12 -0.99 -12.89 -15.09
N GLU A 13 -1.61 -14.04 -14.82
CA GLU A 13 -2.26 -14.32 -13.53
C GLU A 13 -1.27 -14.27 -12.37
N ARG A 14 -0.05 -14.79 -12.57
CA ARG A 14 1.00 -14.75 -11.55
C ARG A 14 1.51 -13.33 -11.30
N GLU A 15 1.67 -12.53 -12.35
CA GLU A 15 2.07 -11.12 -12.22
C GLU A 15 1.03 -10.33 -11.44
N LEU A 16 -0.26 -10.55 -11.73
CA LEU A 16 -1.35 -9.92 -10.99
C LEU A 16 -1.37 -10.30 -9.51
N ALA A 17 -1.18 -11.58 -9.20
CA ALA A 17 -1.09 -12.06 -7.81
C ALA A 17 0.09 -11.40 -7.07
N ASN A 18 1.27 -11.33 -7.70
CA ASN A 18 2.43 -10.67 -7.10
C ASN A 18 2.20 -9.17 -6.86
N MET A 19 1.49 -8.49 -7.77
CA MET A 19 1.13 -7.08 -7.59
C MET A 19 0.18 -6.91 -6.41
N ALA A 20 -0.84 -7.77 -6.29
CA ALA A 20 -1.77 -7.76 -5.16
C ALA A 20 -1.06 -8.03 -3.83
N ASP A 21 -0.18 -9.04 -3.77
CA ASP A 21 0.63 -9.34 -2.58
C ASP A 21 1.51 -8.14 -2.17
N GLY A 22 2.09 -7.46 -3.16
CA GLY A 22 2.85 -6.23 -2.95
C GLY A 22 2.01 -5.12 -2.32
N VAL A 23 0.79 -4.90 -2.81
CA VAL A 23 -0.16 -3.93 -2.25
C VAL A 23 -0.52 -4.28 -0.81
N ILE A 24 -0.86 -5.55 -0.53
CA ILE A 24 -1.23 -6.04 0.81
C ILE A 24 -0.07 -5.79 1.79
N LEU A 25 1.15 -6.19 1.42
CA LEU A 25 2.32 -6.05 2.29
C LEU A 25 2.62 -4.58 2.59
N THR A 26 2.67 -3.72 1.57
CA THR A 26 3.01 -2.31 1.77
C THR A 26 1.95 -1.58 2.58
N ARG A 27 0.66 -1.92 2.39
CA ARG A 27 -0.41 -1.34 3.21
C ARG A 27 -0.31 -1.77 4.68
N ALA A 28 0.03 -3.03 4.94
CA ALA A 28 0.26 -3.52 6.29
C ALA A 28 1.46 -2.81 6.96
N LEU A 29 2.55 -2.59 6.23
CA LEU A 29 3.70 -1.81 6.72
C LEU A 29 3.32 -0.36 7.02
N ALA A 30 2.53 0.28 6.16
CA ALA A 30 1.99 1.61 6.44
C ALA A 30 1.17 1.62 7.74
N GLY A 31 0.34 0.60 7.99
CA GLY A 31 -0.42 0.49 9.24
C GLY A 31 0.46 0.36 10.49
N VAL A 32 1.59 -0.36 10.40
CA VAL A 32 2.57 -0.43 11.49
C VAL A 32 3.20 0.95 11.75
N ALA A 33 3.57 1.66 10.68
CA ALA A 33 4.13 3.01 10.78
C ALA A 33 3.11 4.02 11.34
N GLU A 34 1.83 3.92 10.97
CA GLU A 34 0.73 4.73 11.53
C GLU A 34 0.64 4.58 13.04
N VAL A 35 0.70 3.34 13.55
CA VAL A 35 0.66 3.06 15.00
C VAL A 35 1.88 3.66 15.71
N GLN A 36 3.06 3.59 15.09
CA GLN A 36 4.28 4.17 15.67
C GLN A 36 4.21 5.70 15.73
N VAL A 37 3.75 6.36 14.67
CA VAL A 37 3.52 7.82 14.67
C VAL A 37 2.51 8.19 15.77
N TRP A 38 1.37 7.52 15.81
CA TRP A 38 0.34 7.76 16.83
C TRP A 38 0.88 7.60 18.26
N LYS A 39 1.68 6.57 18.51
CA LYS A 39 2.32 6.33 19.81
C LYS A 39 3.22 7.51 20.21
N LEU A 40 4.11 7.94 19.31
CA LEU A 40 5.05 9.04 19.60
C LEU A 40 4.33 10.38 19.79
N GLU A 41 3.30 10.66 18.98
CA GLU A 41 2.46 11.84 19.16
C GLU A 41 1.71 11.83 20.50
N THR A 42 1.21 10.67 20.91
CA THR A 42 0.51 10.50 22.19
C THR A 42 1.44 10.72 23.38
N LEU A 43 2.65 10.16 23.35
CA LEU A 43 3.64 10.34 24.42
C LEU A 43 4.11 11.81 24.50
N SER A 44 4.40 12.42 23.35
CA SER A 44 4.76 13.83 23.27
C SER A 44 3.65 14.73 23.85
N ALA A 45 2.38 14.46 23.54
CA ALA A 45 1.24 15.18 24.10
C ALA A 45 1.06 14.98 25.62
N ALA A 46 1.51 13.83 26.16
CA ALA A 46 1.52 13.56 27.60
C ALA A 46 2.65 14.31 28.35
N GLY A 47 3.57 14.95 27.62
CA GLY A 47 4.72 15.65 28.18
C GLY A 47 5.94 14.77 28.40
N ASP A 48 5.95 13.55 27.83
CA ASP A 48 7.15 12.71 27.82
C ASP A 48 8.22 13.33 26.92
N ASP A 49 9.48 13.22 27.34
CA ASP A 49 10.63 13.68 26.57
C ASP A 49 10.91 12.70 25.43
N ILE A 50 10.31 12.99 24.27
CA ILE A 50 10.47 12.21 23.03
C ILE A 50 11.47 12.95 22.14
N ASP A 51 12.44 12.20 21.60
CA ASP A 51 13.37 12.75 20.62
C ASP A 51 12.61 13.18 19.36
N ASP A 52 12.73 14.46 19.00
CA ASP A 52 12.14 15.00 17.78
C ASP A 52 12.67 14.28 16.53
N HIS A 53 13.90 13.74 16.59
CA HIS A 53 14.43 12.93 15.51
C HIS A 53 13.61 11.65 15.28
N GLU A 54 13.28 10.92 16.34
CA GLU A 54 12.47 9.69 16.28
C GLU A 54 11.06 9.98 15.71
N ARG A 55 10.47 11.13 16.07
CA ARG A 55 9.17 11.56 15.54
C ARG A 55 9.21 11.84 14.05
N VAL A 56 10.25 12.52 13.59
CA VAL A 56 10.44 12.83 12.17
C VAL A 56 10.70 11.55 11.38
N GLU A 57 11.51 10.62 11.89
CA GLU A 57 11.77 9.34 11.24
C GLU A 57 10.51 8.49 11.10
N ALA A 58 9.70 8.35 12.16
CA ALA A 58 8.45 7.62 12.11
C ALA A 58 7.47 8.24 11.08
N SER A 59 7.39 9.57 11.04
CA SER A 59 6.55 10.28 10.08
C SER A 59 7.03 10.10 8.63
N ALA A 60 8.35 10.08 8.43
CA ALA A 60 8.96 9.82 7.12
C ALA A 60 8.71 8.39 6.66
N GLU A 61 8.85 7.40 7.55
CA GLU A 61 8.57 5.99 7.26
C GLU A 61 7.11 5.77 6.86
N LEU A 62 6.17 6.38 7.59
CA LEU A 62 4.76 6.37 7.24
C LEU A 62 4.53 6.98 5.85
N THR A 63 5.09 8.16 5.60
CA THR A 63 4.94 8.86 4.32
C THR A 63 5.48 8.03 3.16
N MET A 64 6.65 7.42 3.31
CA MET A 64 7.25 6.55 2.29
C MET A 64 6.40 5.31 2.03
N SER A 65 5.87 4.69 3.08
CA SER A 65 5.02 3.51 2.99
C SER A 65 3.73 3.83 2.24
N LEU A 66 3.05 4.93 2.59
CA LEU A 66 1.83 5.38 1.91
C LEU A 66 2.09 5.78 0.44
N CYS A 67 3.22 6.44 0.15
CA CYS A 67 3.61 6.76 -1.23
C CYS A 67 3.84 5.48 -2.06
N THR A 68 4.50 4.48 -1.47
CA THR A 68 4.79 3.21 -2.15
C THR A 68 3.51 2.44 -2.41
N TYR A 69 2.63 2.34 -1.40
CA TYR A 69 1.31 1.75 -1.54
C TYR A 69 0.51 2.43 -2.66
N SER A 70 0.44 3.76 -2.66
CA SER A 70 -0.28 4.54 -3.67
C SER A 70 0.23 4.28 -5.09
N LYS A 71 1.57 4.19 -5.27
CA LYS A 71 2.18 3.84 -6.56
C LYS A 71 1.80 2.43 -7.02
N GLN A 72 1.80 1.45 -6.12
CA GLN A 72 1.46 0.07 -6.44
C GLN A 72 -0.02 -0.07 -6.85
N VAL A 73 -0.93 0.59 -6.12
CA VAL A 73 -2.36 0.61 -6.50
C VAL A 73 -2.54 1.28 -7.87
N LYS A 74 -1.88 2.42 -8.10
CA LYS A 74 -1.92 3.10 -9.41
C LYS A 74 -1.39 2.20 -10.53
N GLN A 75 -0.31 1.46 -10.31
CA GLN A 75 0.23 0.52 -11.28
C GLN A 75 -0.77 -0.58 -11.64
N MET A 76 -1.52 -1.12 -10.67
CA MET A 76 -2.57 -2.10 -10.96
C MET A 76 -3.69 -1.50 -11.81
N VAL A 77 -4.10 -0.26 -11.53
CA VAL A 77 -5.10 0.48 -12.33
C VAL A 77 -4.58 0.74 -13.74
N ASP A 78 -3.35 1.21 -13.88
CA ASP A 78 -2.70 1.47 -15.17
C ASP A 78 -2.51 0.16 -15.99
N SER A 79 -2.45 -0.99 -15.31
CA SER A 79 -2.44 -2.33 -15.93
C SER A 79 -3.84 -2.83 -16.34
N GLY A 80 -4.87 -2.00 -16.21
CA GLY A 80 -6.24 -2.29 -16.63
C GLY A 80 -7.14 -2.92 -15.57
N GLN A 81 -6.69 -3.05 -14.32
CA GLN A 81 -7.53 -3.55 -13.24
C GLN A 81 -8.52 -2.47 -12.78
N SER A 82 -9.78 -2.85 -12.54
CA SER A 82 -10.73 -1.94 -11.89
C SER A 82 -10.44 -1.86 -10.38
N LEU A 83 -10.86 -0.76 -9.73
CA LEU A 83 -10.75 -0.66 -8.27
C LEU A 83 -11.53 -1.77 -7.54
N ALA A 84 -12.61 -2.27 -8.14
CA ALA A 84 -13.39 -3.37 -7.58
C ALA A 84 -12.62 -4.70 -7.63
N ASP A 85 -11.87 -4.95 -8.71
CA ASP A 85 -11.05 -6.16 -8.85
C ASP A 85 -9.86 -6.10 -7.87
N ILE A 86 -9.22 -4.95 -7.75
CA ILE A 86 -8.12 -4.75 -6.78
C ILE A 86 -8.65 -4.96 -5.35
N ALA A 87 -9.82 -4.42 -5.01
CA ALA A 87 -10.48 -4.64 -3.73
C ALA A 87 -10.74 -6.13 -3.47
N HIS A 88 -11.23 -6.86 -4.47
CA HIS A 88 -11.46 -8.29 -4.36
C HIS A 88 -10.17 -9.09 -4.11
N LEU A 89 -9.08 -8.74 -4.81
CA LEU A 89 -7.79 -9.42 -4.69
C LEU A 89 -7.07 -9.12 -3.37
N THR A 90 -7.18 -7.89 -2.88
CA THR A 90 -6.41 -7.40 -1.73
C THR A 90 -7.18 -7.43 -0.42
N GLY A 91 -8.52 -7.53 -0.48
CA GLY A 91 -9.39 -7.37 0.69
C GLY A 91 -9.52 -5.93 1.19
N LEU A 92 -9.00 -4.95 0.46
CA LEU A 92 -9.07 -3.54 0.80
C LEU A 92 -10.38 -2.90 0.31
N GLU A 93 -10.79 -1.83 0.97
CA GLU A 93 -12.00 -1.10 0.60
C GLU A 93 -11.80 -0.26 -0.67
N VAL A 94 -12.81 -0.20 -1.53
CA VAL A 94 -12.74 0.55 -2.79
C VAL A 94 -12.47 2.04 -2.56
N ASP A 95 -13.01 2.61 -1.49
CA ASP A 95 -12.81 4.02 -1.15
C ASP A 95 -11.36 4.30 -0.70
N GLU A 96 -10.74 3.37 0.01
CA GLU A 96 -9.32 3.43 0.38
C GLU A 96 -8.43 3.38 -0.86
N LEU A 97 -8.72 2.47 -1.79
CA LEU A 97 -7.99 2.35 -3.05
C LEU A 97 -8.16 3.61 -3.91
N ARG A 98 -9.37 4.20 -3.93
CA ARG A 98 -9.63 5.48 -4.61
C ARG A 98 -8.78 6.60 -4.02
N LEU A 99 -8.67 6.67 -2.70
CA LEU A 99 -7.84 7.65 -2.02
C LEU A 99 -6.36 7.46 -2.37
N ALA A 100 -5.87 6.22 -2.34
CA ALA A 100 -4.49 5.88 -2.71
C ALA A 100 -4.15 6.33 -4.13
N VAL A 101 -5.05 6.09 -5.10
CA VAL A 101 -4.85 6.56 -6.48
C VAL A 101 -4.81 8.08 -6.58
N SER A 102 -5.60 8.81 -5.77
CA SER A 102 -5.64 10.27 -5.81
C SER A 102 -4.35 10.94 -5.31
N TYR A 103 -3.58 10.25 -4.48
CA TYR A 103 -2.29 10.70 -3.94
C TYR A 103 -1.08 10.04 -4.60
N ALA A 104 -1.30 9.15 -5.57
CA ALA A 104 -0.22 8.52 -6.30
C ALA A 104 0.53 9.59 -7.13
N PRO A 105 1.85 9.74 -6.94
CA PRO A 105 2.65 10.77 -7.60
C PRO A 105 2.86 10.53 -9.10
#